data_AF-A0A4Q5Z050-F1
#
_entry.id   AF-A0A4Q5Z050-F1
#
_cell.length_a   1.000
_cell.length_b   1.000
_cell.length_c   1.000
_cell.angle_alpha   90.00
_cell.angle_beta   90.00
_cell.angle_gamma   90.00
#
_symmetry.space_group_name_H-M   'P 1'
#
loop_
_entity.id
_entity.type
_entity.pdbx_description
1 polymer ?
#
loop_
_entity_poly.entity_id
_entity_poly.type
_entity_poly.pdbx_seq_one_letter_code
_entity_poly.pdbx_strand_id
1 'polypeptide(L)'
;DLVCLMSVNPGFGGQQFIPHTLDKIRELRAMIDRQKPGVEIEIDGGVDLSNCQAIIDAGANVLVAGSTVFKASNPSEMISKLAAAR
;
A
#
# COMPACT_ATOMS: atom_id res chain seq x y z
N ASP A 1 8.51 -0.86 14.17
CA ASP A 1 8.90 0.33 13.38
C ASP A 1 8.31 0.24 11.99
N LEU A 2 8.02 1.40 11.39
CA LEU A 2 7.26 1.53 10.15
C LEU A 2 7.91 2.59 9.25
N VAL A 3 7.93 2.35 7.94
CA VAL A 3 8.21 3.37 6.92
C VAL A 3 6.96 3.56 6.07
N CYS A 4 6.40 4.77 6.08
CA CYS A 4 5.30 5.15 5.20
C CYS A 4 5.87 5.66 3.86
N LEU A 5 5.49 5.02 2.77
CA LEU A 5 5.86 5.37 1.42
C LEU A 5 4.63 5.91 0.68
N MET A 6 4.65 7.21 0.37
CA MET A 6 3.63 7.84 -0.44
C MET A 6 3.70 7.30 -1.87
N SER A 7 2.57 6.82 -2.37
CA SER A 7 2.38 6.33 -3.75
C SER A 7 1.57 7.31 -4.61
N VAL A 8 1.34 8.51 -4.08
CA VAL A 8 0.73 9.68 -4.70
C VAL A 8 1.49 10.92 -4.23
N ASN A 9 1.26 12.07 -4.85
CA ASN A 9 1.74 13.33 -4.29
C ASN A 9 0.91 13.69 -3.06
N PRO A 10 1.51 13.97 -1.89
CA PRO A 10 0.75 14.32 -0.69
C PRO A 10 -0.15 15.54 -0.89
N GLY A 11 -1.33 15.51 -0.28
CA GLY A 11 -2.25 16.66 -0.24
C GLY A 11 -3.72 16.26 -0.32
N PHE A 12 -4.09 15.43 -1.30
CA PHE A 12 -5.50 15.11 -1.58
C PHE A 12 -5.77 13.61 -1.67
N GLY A 13 -6.95 13.18 -1.19
CA GLY A 13 -7.44 11.82 -1.35
C GLY A 13 -8.00 11.54 -2.75
N GLY A 14 -8.09 10.25 -3.12
CA GLY A 14 -8.67 9.82 -4.41
C GLY A 14 -7.74 9.96 -5.61
N GLN A 15 -6.46 10.29 -5.38
CA GLN A 15 -5.44 10.27 -6.41
C GLN A 15 -5.12 8.83 -6.85
N GLN A 16 -4.67 8.71 -8.09
CA GLN A 16 -4.29 7.43 -8.69
C GLN A 16 -2.89 7.00 -8.24
N PHE A 17 -2.72 5.71 -7.99
CA PHE A 17 -1.44 5.11 -7.64
C PHE A 17 -0.39 5.40 -8.71
N ILE A 18 0.80 5.85 -8.30
CA ILE A 18 1.95 6.06 -9.19
C ILE A 18 2.65 4.70 -9.41
N PRO A 19 2.63 4.11 -10.62
CA PRO A 19 3.10 2.73 -10.85
C PRO A 19 4.56 2.46 -10.46
N HIS A 20 5.44 3.45 -10.67
CA HIS A 20 6.86 3.35 -10.30
C HIS A 20 7.07 3.17 -8.79
N THR A 21 6.06 3.41 -7.95
CA THR A 21 6.12 3.12 -6.52
C THR A 21 6.43 1.65 -6.26
N LEU A 22 5.98 0.71 -7.09
CA LEU A 22 6.31 -0.71 -6.91
C LEU A 22 7.82 -0.98 -6.92
N ASP A 23 8.59 -0.27 -7.74
CA ASP A 23 10.04 -0.41 -7.78
C ASP A 23 10.68 0.14 -6.51
N LYS A 24 10.17 1.28 -6.03
CA LYS A 24 10.61 1.87 -4.75
C LYS A 24 10.33 0.96 -3.56
N ILE A 25 9.20 0.23 -3.56
CA ILE A 25 8.87 -0.74 -2.51
C ILE A 25 9.91 -1.86 -2.52
N ARG A 26 10.23 -2.45 -3.69
CA ARG A 26 11.22 -3.53 -3.80
C ARG A 26 12.61 -3.08 -3.33
N GLU A 27 13.02 -1.89 -3.74
CA GLU A 27 14.31 -1.32 -3.33
C GLU A 27 14.35 -1.13 -1.80
N LEU A 28 13.31 -0.52 -1.23
CA LEU A 28 13.20 -0.29 0.20
C LEU A 28 13.17 -1.60 0.99
N ARG A 29 12.42 -2.60 0.53
CA ARG A 29 12.35 -3.93 1.15
C ARG A 29 13.73 -4.56 1.22
N ALA A 30 14.47 -4.57 0.11
CA ALA A 30 15.83 -5.09 0.05
C ALA A 30 16.80 -4.33 0.97
N MET A 31 16.64 -3.01 1.12
CA MET A 31 17.44 -2.22 2.08
C MET A 31 17.14 -2.60 3.53
N ILE A 32 15.86 -2.69 3.88
CA ILE A 32 15.41 -3.03 5.24
C ILE A 32 15.87 -4.44 5.60
N ASP A 33 15.73 -5.42 4.71
CA ASP A 33 16.11 -6.81 4.97
C ASP A 33 17.61 -6.97 5.26
N ARG A 34 18.46 -6.08 4.74
CA ARG A 34 19.89 -6.08 5.02
C ARG A 34 20.27 -5.39 6.33
N GLN A 35 19.51 -4.39 6.76
CA GLN A 35 19.92 -3.48 7.85
C GLN A 35 19.10 -3.66 9.13
N LYS A 36 17.78 -3.84 8.99
CA LYS A 36 16.86 -3.95 10.12
C LYS A 36 15.64 -4.79 9.71
N PRO A 37 15.79 -6.12 9.59
CA PRO A 37 14.67 -7.02 9.33
C PRO A 37 13.51 -6.77 10.30
N GLY A 38 12.29 -6.85 9.79
CA GLY A 38 11.08 -6.65 10.59
C GLY A 38 10.54 -5.21 10.66
N VAL A 39 11.17 -4.22 10.02
CA VAL A 39 10.51 -2.94 9.75
C VAL A 39 9.42 -3.16 8.70
N GLU A 40 8.21 -2.66 9.01
CA GLU A 40 7.06 -2.71 8.12
C GLU A 40 7.13 -1.59 7.08
N ILE A 41 6.65 -1.88 5.87
CA ILE A 41 6.45 -0.87 4.82
C ILE A 41 4.95 -0.63 4.66
N GLU A 42 4.53 0.62 4.86
CA GLU A 42 3.17 1.10 4.62
C GLU A 42 3.08 1.86 3.30
N ILE A 43 2.04 1.60 2.52
CA ILE A 43 1.77 2.33 1.28
C ILE A 43 0.51 3.19 1.45
N ASP A 44 0.67 4.49 1.25
CA ASP A 44 -0.41 5.47 1.31
C ASP A 44 -0.62 6.16 -0.04
N GLY A 45 -1.86 6.08 -0.55
CA GLY A 45 -2.30 6.68 -1.80
C GLY A 45 -2.81 5.66 -2.83
N GLY A 46 -3.97 5.91 -3.43
CA GLY A 46 -4.44 5.16 -4.59
C GLY A 46 -4.54 3.63 -4.44
N VAL A 47 -4.56 3.07 -3.23
CA VAL A 47 -4.61 1.61 -3.00
C VAL A 47 -6.03 1.09 -3.23
N ASP A 48 -6.17 0.06 -4.06
CA ASP A 48 -7.44 -0.59 -4.37
C ASP A 48 -7.28 -2.08 -4.70
N LEU A 49 -8.40 -2.75 -5.06
CA LEU A 49 -8.40 -4.19 -5.38
C LEU A 49 -7.59 -4.54 -6.63
N SER A 50 -7.37 -3.60 -7.54
CA SER A 50 -6.60 -3.85 -8.77
C SER A 50 -5.10 -3.86 -8.53
N ASN A 51 -4.61 -3.22 -7.46
CA ASN A 51 -3.18 -3.06 -7.19
C ASN A 51 -2.70 -3.62 -5.85
N CYS A 52 -3.60 -3.92 -4.90
CA CYS A 52 -3.22 -4.38 -3.56
C CYS A 52 -2.30 -5.61 -3.56
N GLN A 53 -2.56 -6.60 -4.42
CA GLN A 53 -1.70 -7.78 -4.53
C GLN A 53 -0.31 -7.43 -5.03
N ALA A 54 -0.20 -6.62 -6.09
CA ALA A 54 1.09 -6.21 -6.63
C ALA A 54 1.93 -5.38 -5.63
N ILE A 55 1.25 -4.59 -4.79
CA ILE A 55 1.88 -3.82 -3.71
C ILE A 55 2.46 -4.76 -2.64
N ILE A 56 1.70 -5.78 -2.23
CA ILE A 56 2.14 -6.80 -1.26
C ILE A 56 3.29 -7.62 -1.84
N ASP A 57 3.16 -8.09 -3.08
CA ASP A 57 4.19 -8.84 -3.80
C ASP A 57 5.50 -8.05 -3.96
N ALA A 58 5.41 -6.71 -4.02
CA ALA A 58 6.59 -5.84 -4.06
C ALA A 58 7.32 -5.73 -2.71
N GLY A 59 6.70 -6.17 -1.60
CA GLY A 59 7.29 -6.24 -0.27
C GLY A 59 6.64 -5.34 0.78
N ALA A 60 5.48 -4.73 0.49
CA ALA A 60 4.74 -3.96 1.48
C ALA A 60 4.01 -4.86 2.50
N ASN A 61 3.73 -4.31 3.68
CA ASN A 61 3.05 -5.01 4.78
C ASN A 61 1.70 -4.36 5.12
N VAL A 62 1.63 -3.03 5.02
CA VAL A 62 0.47 -2.24 5.43
C VAL A 62 -0.06 -1.46 4.23
N LEU A 63 -1.38 -1.50 4.06
CA LEU A 63 -2.10 -0.85 2.98
C LEU A 63 -3.02 0.24 3.54
N VAL A 64 -2.83 1.50 3.15
CA VAL A 64 -3.73 2.60 3.50
C VAL A 64 -4.70 2.83 2.36
N ALA A 65 -5.97 2.48 2.59
CA ALA A 65 -7.04 2.60 1.61
C ALA A 65 -8.14 3.54 2.11
N GLY A 66 -8.09 4.81 1.70
CA GLY A 66 -9.09 5.81 2.05
C GLY A 66 -10.32 5.77 1.15
N SER A 67 -10.24 6.41 -0.02
CA SER A 67 -11.39 6.54 -0.94
C SER A 67 -11.97 5.20 -1.37
N THR A 68 -11.13 4.17 -1.55
CA THR A 68 -11.57 2.81 -1.91
C THR A 68 -12.53 2.23 -0.89
N VAL A 69 -12.28 2.42 0.41
CA VAL A 69 -13.13 1.91 1.49
C VAL A 69 -14.33 2.82 1.71
N PHE A 70 -14.10 4.13 1.88
CA PHE A 70 -15.16 5.06 2.29
C PHE A 70 -16.17 5.40 1.18
N LYS A 71 -15.84 5.15 -0.09
CA LYS A 71 -16.79 5.29 -1.21
C LYS A 71 -17.46 3.96 -1.60
N ALA A 72 -17.06 2.83 -1.00
CA ALA A 72 -17.70 1.56 -1.28
C ALA A 72 -19.14 1.53 -0.73
N SER A 73 -20.03 0.83 -1.44
CA SER A 73 -21.40 0.60 -0.95
C SER A 73 -21.43 -0.19 0.37
N ASN A 74 -20.42 -1.04 0.58
CA ASN A 74 -20.22 -1.81 1.81
C ASN A 74 -18.74 -1.72 2.24
N PRO A 75 -18.39 -0.76 3.11
CA PRO A 75 -17.01 -0.58 3.57
C PRO A 75 -16.42 -1.81 4.26
N SER A 76 -17.21 -2.54 5.05
CA SER A 76 -16.76 -3.75 5.75
C SER A 76 -16.37 -4.85 4.77
N GLU A 77 -17.18 -5.07 3.73
CA GLU A 77 -16.85 -6.05 2.67
C GLU A 77 -15.60 -5.63 1.88
N MET A 78 -15.45 -4.34 1.59
CA MET A 78 -14.26 -3.83 0.90
C MET A 78 -12.98 -4.06 1.73
N ILE A 79 -13.03 -3.81 3.03
CA ILE A 79 -11.92 -4.11 3.95
C ILE A 79 -11.60 -5.61 3.92
N SER A 80 -12.60 -6.49 3.96
CA SER A 80 -12.37 -7.94 3.87
C SER A 80 -11.70 -8.35 2.56
N LYS A 81 -12.10 -7.77 1.43
CA LYS A 81 -11.49 -8.04 0.13
C LYS A 81 -10.03 -7.57 0.06
N LEU A 82 -9.74 -6.36 0.56
CA LEU A 82 -8.37 -5.84 0.62
C LEU A 82 -7.48 -6.67 1.56
N ALA A 83 -8.01 -7.09 2.71
CA ALA A 83 -7.28 -7.92 3.66
C ALA A 83 -7.01 -9.35 3.16
N ALA A 84 -7.75 -9.82 2.17
CA ALA A 84 -7.56 -11.14 1.57
C ALA A 84 -6.36 -11.23 0.61
N ALA A 85 -5.75 -10.09 0.23
CA ALA A 85 -4.55 -10.06 -0.62
C ALA A 85 -3.24 -10.44 0.12
N ARG A 86 -3.35 -10.86 1.39
CA ARG A 86 -2.23 -11.18 2.30
C ARG A 86 -1.67 -12.57 2.10
#